data_AF-A0A061A1D6-F1
#
_entry.id   AF-A0A061A1D6-F1
#
_cell.length_a   1.000
_cell.length_b   1.000
_cell.length_c   1.000
_cell.angle_alpha   90.00
_cell.angle_beta   90.00
_cell.angle_gamma   90.00
#
_symmetry.space_group_name_H-M   'P 1'
#
loop_
_entity.id
_entity.type
_entity.pdbx_description
1 polymer ?
#
loop_
_entity_poly.entity_id
_entity_poly.type
_entity_poly.pdbx_seq_one_letter_code
_entity_poly.pdbx_strand_id
1 'polypeptide(L)'
;MLYVCPLKALLNNLLPRLETYASWLGRTAALWHGDVSSARRKGILRARPDILLTTPESLESMLVSANVDHRAFFAGLRSIVVDEVHAFAGDDRGWHLLAVLERLERVVGRPVQRVGLSATVGNPEQLLGWLQGSGAGQRMAQVVAPHLRETAPTLPPPGDIQLDHVGSLENAATVISALHLGEKRLVFCESRKQVEELGESLRAKGVTTFLSHASLSIDERGRSVTVCSSRRVRAGCSPLRHCYCCGRVAGSRRS
;
A
#
# COMPACT_ATOMS: atom_id res chain seq x y z
N MET A 1 0.15 18.65 2.66
CA MET A 1 0.63 17.61 1.73
C MET A 1 -0.50 16.64 1.48
N LEU A 2 -0.66 16.20 0.24
CA LEU A 2 -1.62 15.16 -0.13
C LEU A 2 -0.85 13.87 -0.45
N TYR A 3 -1.29 12.74 0.08
CA TYR A 3 -0.68 11.43 -0.15
C TYR A 3 -1.73 10.51 -0.77
N VAL A 4 -1.47 10.05 -1.99
CA VAL A 4 -2.40 9.25 -2.81
C VAL A 4 -1.86 7.83 -2.95
N CYS A 5 -2.67 6.83 -2.62
CA CYS A 5 -2.32 5.42 -2.81
C CYS A 5 -3.37 4.69 -3.68
N PRO A 6 -2.96 3.62 -4.40
CA PRO A 6 -3.89 2.81 -5.17
C PRO A 6 -4.81 1.95 -4.31
N LEU A 7 -4.42 1.63 -3.07
CA LEU A 7 -5.15 0.68 -2.22
C LEU A 7 -5.43 1.26 -0.83
N LYS A 8 -6.66 1.09 -0.35
CA LYS A 8 -7.06 1.46 1.02
C LYS A 8 -6.23 0.73 2.08
N ALA A 9 -5.89 -0.54 1.84
CA ALA A 9 -5.08 -1.33 2.76
C ALA A 9 -3.68 -0.71 2.96
N LEU A 10 -3.09 -0.16 1.90
CA LEU A 10 -1.80 0.53 1.98
C LEU A 10 -1.90 1.79 2.84
N LEU A 11 -2.96 2.60 2.62
CA LEU A 11 -3.19 3.79 3.44
C LEU A 11 -3.36 3.45 4.92
N ASN A 12 -4.14 2.41 5.25
CA ASN A 12 -4.36 1.97 6.63
C ASN A 12 -3.06 1.48 7.30
N ASN A 13 -2.15 0.88 6.53
CA ASN A 13 -0.83 0.47 7.04
C ASN A 13 0.12 1.66 7.22
N LEU A 14 0.05 2.65 6.33
CA LEU A 14 0.91 3.83 6.36
C LEU A 14 0.50 4.85 7.43
N LEU A 15 -0.82 5.00 7.69
CA LEU A 15 -1.34 6.04 8.57
C LEU A 15 -0.67 6.05 9.95
N PRO A 16 -0.57 4.93 10.72
CA PRO A 16 0.02 4.99 12.07
C PRO A 16 1.49 5.44 12.06
N ARG A 17 2.23 5.06 11.02
CA ARG A 17 3.64 5.45 10.85
C ARG A 17 3.75 6.94 10.52
N LEU A 18 2.93 7.41 9.59
CA LEU A 18 2.90 8.82 9.20
C LEU A 18 2.37 9.73 10.31
N GLU A 19 1.38 9.31 11.08
CA GLU A 19 0.91 10.01 12.27
C GLU A 19 2.02 10.15 13.31
N THR A 20 2.77 9.06 13.56
CA THR A 20 3.92 9.09 14.48
C THR A 20 4.97 10.11 14.00
N TYR A 21 5.39 10.04 12.74
CA TYR A 21 6.42 10.96 12.21
C TYR A 21 5.93 12.40 12.12
N ALA A 22 4.67 12.62 11.74
CA ALA A 22 4.06 13.94 11.72
C ALA A 22 4.02 14.53 13.13
N SER A 23 3.65 13.73 14.15
CA SER A 23 3.58 14.20 15.53
C SER A 23 4.93 14.68 16.06
N TRP A 24 6.03 14.02 15.69
CA TRP A 24 7.38 14.46 16.06
C TRP A 24 7.73 15.86 15.50
N LEU A 25 7.08 16.26 14.42
CA LEU A 25 7.25 17.57 13.79
C LEU A 25 6.15 18.57 14.19
N GLY A 26 5.29 18.22 15.15
CA GLY A 26 4.12 19.03 15.52
C GLY A 26 3.09 19.14 14.39
N ARG A 27 3.02 18.14 13.51
CA ARG A 27 2.14 18.08 12.34
C ARG A 27 1.07 17.01 12.52
N THR A 28 -0.02 17.18 11.78
CA THR A 28 -1.17 16.28 11.81
C THR A 28 -1.30 15.48 10.52
N ALA A 29 -1.67 14.21 10.64
CA ALA A 29 -2.02 13.36 9.51
C ALA A 29 -3.45 12.84 9.68
N ALA A 30 -4.18 12.70 8.58
CA ALA A 30 -5.50 12.09 8.60
C ALA A 30 -5.77 11.25 7.35
N LEU A 31 -6.62 10.26 7.52
CA LEU A 31 -7.04 9.35 6.46
C LEU A 31 -8.44 9.73 5.93
N TRP A 32 -8.56 9.81 4.61
CA TRP A 32 -9.80 10.07 3.89
C TRP A 32 -10.00 9.02 2.79
N HIS A 33 -10.95 8.12 3.00
CA HIS A 33 -11.38 7.18 1.97
C HIS A 33 -12.85 6.79 2.16
N GLY A 34 -13.39 5.99 1.24
CA GLY A 34 -14.78 5.50 1.27
C GLY A 34 -15.30 5.04 2.63
N ASP A 35 -14.49 4.33 3.42
CA ASP A 35 -14.96 3.74 4.70
C ASP A 35 -14.87 4.72 5.90
N VAL A 36 -14.43 5.96 5.69
CA VAL A 36 -14.42 7.00 6.74
C VAL A 36 -15.83 7.54 6.91
N SER A 37 -16.35 7.48 8.14
CA SER A 37 -17.69 7.95 8.48
C SER A 37 -17.89 9.44 8.18
N SER A 38 -19.13 9.83 7.88
CA SER A 38 -19.48 11.23 7.60
C SER A 38 -19.10 12.19 8.74
N ALA A 39 -19.26 11.75 9.99
CA ALA A 39 -18.85 12.51 11.18
C ALA A 39 -17.32 12.76 11.20
N ARG A 40 -16.52 11.72 10.92
CA ARG A 40 -15.06 11.84 10.88
C ARG A 40 -14.60 12.70 9.69
N ARG A 41 -15.25 12.57 8.52
CA ARG A 41 -15.01 13.46 7.37
C ARG A 41 -15.25 14.94 7.73
N LYS A 42 -16.36 15.27 8.39
CA LYS A 42 -16.63 16.64 8.87
C LYS A 42 -15.54 17.14 9.84
N GLY A 43 -15.07 16.27 10.74
CA GLY A 43 -13.95 16.57 11.63
C GLY A 43 -12.67 16.91 10.86
N ILE A 44 -12.31 16.11 9.85
CA ILE A 44 -11.14 16.34 9.00
C ILE A 44 -11.24 17.67 8.24
N LEU A 45 -12.41 17.99 7.68
CA LEU A 45 -12.63 19.25 6.95
C LEU A 45 -12.43 20.48 7.85
N ARG A 46 -12.82 20.39 9.12
CA ARG A 46 -12.62 21.44 10.12
C ARG A 46 -11.16 21.53 10.59
N ALA A 47 -10.56 20.37 10.88
CA ALA A 47 -9.19 20.29 11.42
C ALA A 47 -8.11 20.66 10.39
N ARG A 48 -8.37 20.44 9.09
CA ARG A 48 -7.44 20.71 7.97
C ARG A 48 -6.03 20.16 8.23
N PRO A 49 -5.85 18.83 8.19
CA PRO A 49 -4.60 18.19 8.56
C PRO A 49 -3.44 18.62 7.65
N ASP A 50 -2.22 18.65 8.18
CA ASP A 50 -1.01 18.94 7.41
C ASP A 50 -0.73 17.87 6.33
N ILE A 51 -1.12 16.61 6.61
CA ILE A 51 -0.98 15.46 5.70
C ILE A 51 -2.34 14.77 5.55
N LEU A 52 -2.86 14.74 4.32
CA LEU A 52 -4.08 14.01 3.99
C LEU A 52 -3.75 12.77 3.17
N LEU A 53 -4.09 11.58 3.67
CA LEU A 53 -3.93 10.30 3.00
C LEU A 53 -5.26 9.92 2.31
N THR A 54 -5.25 9.63 1.01
CA THR A 54 -6.47 9.32 0.25
C THR A 54 -6.23 8.35 -0.91
N THR A 55 -7.31 7.85 -1.52
CA THR A 55 -7.28 7.20 -2.85
C THR A 55 -7.69 8.19 -3.95
N PRO A 56 -7.38 7.92 -5.23
CA PRO A 56 -7.83 8.76 -6.35
C PRO A 56 -9.34 8.95 -6.39
N GLU A 57 -10.11 7.87 -6.19
CA GLU A 57 -11.58 7.91 -6.24
C GLU A 57 -12.17 8.71 -5.07
N SER A 58 -11.53 8.61 -3.90
CA SER A 58 -11.96 9.35 -2.71
C SER A 58 -11.63 10.84 -2.82
N LEU A 59 -10.53 11.17 -3.50
CA LEU A 59 -10.16 12.55 -3.85
C LEU A 59 -11.14 13.13 -4.89
N GLU A 60 -11.49 12.36 -5.90
CA GLU A 60 -12.49 12.76 -6.89
C GLU A 60 -13.84 13.04 -6.21
N SER A 61 -14.31 12.11 -5.37
CA SER A 61 -15.53 12.30 -4.59
C SER A 61 -15.48 13.55 -3.70
N MET A 62 -14.30 13.87 -3.14
CA MET A 62 -14.10 15.11 -2.37
C MET A 62 -14.23 16.35 -3.27
N LEU A 63 -13.61 16.36 -4.45
CA LEU A 63 -13.62 17.50 -5.39
C LEU A 63 -14.95 17.74 -6.10
N VAL A 64 -15.84 16.75 -6.11
CA VAL A 64 -17.21 16.89 -6.63
C VAL A 64 -18.19 17.32 -5.52
N SER A 65 -17.81 17.18 -4.25
CA SER A 65 -18.70 17.46 -3.13
C SER A 65 -18.92 18.95 -2.92
N ALA A 66 -20.17 19.41 -3.06
CA ALA A 66 -20.58 20.79 -2.76
C ALA A 66 -20.41 21.19 -1.28
N ASN A 67 -20.19 20.22 -0.38
CA ASN A 67 -20.02 20.45 1.04
C ASN A 67 -18.58 20.83 1.44
N VAL A 68 -17.67 20.91 0.47
CA VAL A 68 -16.25 21.20 0.70
C VAL A 68 -15.89 22.49 -0.01
N ASP A 69 -15.50 23.51 0.76
CA ASP A 69 -14.81 24.66 0.18
C ASP A 69 -13.38 24.23 -0.21
N HIS A 70 -13.22 23.77 -1.45
CA HIS A 70 -11.95 23.22 -1.92
C HIS A 70 -10.84 24.26 -1.92
N ARG A 71 -11.15 25.53 -2.22
CA ARG A 71 -10.16 26.61 -2.24
C ARG A 71 -9.62 26.84 -0.84
N ALA A 72 -10.50 26.94 0.15
CA ALA A 72 -10.07 27.11 1.54
C ALA A 72 -9.37 25.86 2.10
N PHE A 73 -9.84 24.67 1.74
CA PHE A 73 -9.27 23.41 2.24
C PHE A 73 -7.88 23.12 1.65
N PHE A 74 -7.67 23.38 0.36
CA PHE A 74 -6.40 23.11 -0.34
C PHE A 74 -5.48 24.32 -0.48
N ALA A 75 -5.82 25.48 0.08
CA ALA A 75 -4.98 26.69 0.01
C ALA A 75 -3.51 26.45 0.43
N GLY A 76 -3.30 25.61 1.44
CA GLY A 76 -1.98 25.23 1.95
C GLY A 76 -1.27 24.11 1.18
N LEU A 77 -1.88 23.54 0.13
CA LEU A 77 -1.31 22.42 -0.60
C LEU A 77 -0.04 22.84 -1.34
N ARG A 78 1.06 22.15 -1.05
CA ARG A 78 2.39 22.38 -1.68
C ARG A 78 2.90 21.19 -2.47
N SER A 79 2.57 19.98 -2.02
CA SER A 79 3.04 18.74 -2.62
C SER A 79 1.97 17.65 -2.59
N ILE A 80 2.02 16.80 -3.62
CA ILE A 80 1.23 15.60 -3.80
C ILE A 80 2.20 14.44 -3.98
N VAL A 81 2.10 13.45 -3.10
CA VAL A 81 2.82 12.19 -3.20
C VAL A 81 1.89 11.15 -3.81
N VAL A 82 2.32 10.51 -4.90
CA VAL A 82 1.64 9.39 -5.53
C VAL A 82 2.45 8.14 -5.26
N ASP A 83 1.94 7.31 -4.35
CA ASP A 83 2.58 6.07 -3.96
C ASP A 83 2.22 4.94 -4.92
N GLU A 84 3.14 3.99 -5.09
CA GLU A 84 3.06 2.90 -6.07
C GLU A 84 2.63 3.40 -7.46
N VAL A 85 3.31 4.43 -7.95
CA VAL A 85 2.90 5.15 -9.16
C VAL A 85 2.86 4.25 -10.40
N HIS A 86 3.63 3.15 -10.42
CA HIS A 86 3.59 2.15 -11.48
C HIS A 86 2.23 1.42 -11.55
N ALA A 87 1.50 1.32 -10.44
CA ALA A 87 0.18 0.69 -10.40
C ALA A 87 -0.90 1.52 -11.09
N PHE A 88 -0.60 2.76 -11.45
CA PHE A 88 -1.46 3.65 -12.25
C PHE A 88 -0.95 3.83 -13.68
N ALA A 89 0.26 3.36 -13.99
CA ALA A 89 0.85 3.60 -15.29
C ALA A 89 0.23 2.65 -16.33
N GLY A 90 -0.46 3.21 -17.33
CA GLY A 90 -0.99 2.45 -18.46
C GLY A 90 -2.40 1.87 -18.28
N ASP A 91 -3.14 2.28 -17.25
CA ASP A 91 -4.55 1.95 -17.07
C ASP A 91 -5.47 3.18 -17.06
N ASP A 92 -6.78 2.96 -17.21
CA ASP A 92 -7.79 4.03 -17.17
C ASP A 92 -7.78 4.78 -15.83
N ARG A 93 -7.38 4.08 -14.77
CA ARG A 93 -7.30 4.62 -13.41
C ARG A 93 -6.20 5.67 -13.29
N GLY A 94 -5.08 5.50 -14.00
CA GLY A 94 -4.03 6.47 -14.11
C GLY A 94 -4.43 7.73 -14.85
N TRP A 95 -5.14 7.59 -15.98
CA TRP A 95 -5.68 8.74 -16.69
C TRP A 95 -6.67 9.51 -15.84
N HIS A 96 -7.53 8.80 -15.11
CA HIS A 96 -8.42 9.42 -14.12
C HIS A 96 -7.63 10.16 -13.04
N LEU A 97 -6.60 9.55 -12.44
CA LEU A 97 -5.76 10.22 -11.45
C LEU A 97 -5.15 11.52 -12.01
N LEU A 98 -4.56 11.49 -13.20
CA LEU A 98 -4.01 12.70 -13.82
C LEU A 98 -5.07 13.79 -13.97
N ALA A 99 -6.27 13.47 -14.47
CA ALA A 99 -7.36 14.43 -14.60
C ALA A 99 -7.76 15.06 -13.26
N VAL A 100 -7.80 14.25 -12.19
CA VAL A 100 -8.06 14.71 -10.81
C VAL A 100 -6.96 15.66 -10.33
N LEU A 101 -5.68 15.33 -10.58
CA LEU A 101 -4.54 16.18 -10.21
C LEU A 101 -4.55 17.51 -10.96
N GLU A 102 -4.87 17.51 -12.25
CA GLU A 102 -5.00 18.74 -13.06
C GLU A 102 -6.15 19.63 -12.55
N ARG A 103 -7.28 19.04 -12.16
CA ARG A 103 -8.38 19.79 -11.54
C ARG A 103 -7.99 20.35 -10.18
N LEU A 104 -7.29 19.58 -9.37
CA LEU A 104 -6.80 20.03 -8.07
C LEU A 104 -5.84 21.22 -8.20
N GLU A 105 -4.90 21.19 -9.16
CA GLU A 105 -4.02 22.33 -9.43
C GLU A 105 -4.80 23.59 -9.84
N ARG A 106 -5.85 23.44 -10.66
CA ARG A 106 -6.74 24.57 -11.01
C ARG A 106 -7.48 25.13 -9.80
N VAL A 107 -7.95 24.27 -8.89
CA VAL A 107 -8.60 24.69 -7.64
C VAL A 107 -7.62 25.46 -6.74
N VAL A 108 -6.38 24.98 -6.65
CA VAL A 108 -5.32 25.60 -5.85
C VAL A 108 -4.80 26.89 -6.49
N GLY A 109 -4.91 27.03 -7.82
CA GLY A 109 -4.54 28.25 -8.56
C GLY A 109 -3.03 28.44 -8.75
N ARG A 110 -2.22 27.41 -8.48
CA ARG A 110 -0.77 27.41 -8.69
C ARG A 110 -0.25 26.00 -8.96
N PRO A 111 0.93 25.85 -9.59
CA PRO A 111 1.58 24.54 -9.74
C PRO A 111 1.85 23.89 -8.39
N VAL A 112 1.56 22.59 -8.29
CA VAL A 112 1.79 21.78 -7.09
C VAL A 112 2.88 20.75 -7.39
N GLN A 113 3.84 20.58 -6.48
CA GLN A 113 4.90 19.59 -6.65
C GLN A 113 4.31 18.18 -6.65
N ARG A 114 4.61 17.37 -7.66
CA ARG A 114 4.22 15.95 -7.73
C ARG A 114 5.44 15.08 -7.45
N VAL A 115 5.30 14.13 -6.54
CA VAL A 115 6.34 13.17 -6.15
C VAL A 115 5.80 11.77 -6.37
N GLY A 116 6.36 11.02 -7.31
CA GLY A 116 6.00 9.62 -7.55
C GLY A 116 6.92 8.68 -6.79
N LEU A 117 6.37 7.68 -6.11
CA LEU A 117 7.13 6.60 -5.45
C LEU A 117 6.86 5.28 -6.18
N SER A 118 7.92 4.56 -6.53
CA SER A 118 7.82 3.21 -7.11
C SER A 118 9.01 2.37 -6.69
N ALA A 119 8.76 1.11 -6.30
CA ALA A 119 9.81 0.14 -5.99
C ALA A 119 10.32 -0.60 -7.25
N THR A 120 9.46 -0.80 -8.24
CA THR A 120 9.76 -1.57 -9.44
C THR A 120 9.30 -0.80 -10.66
N VAL A 121 10.23 -0.25 -11.45
CA VAL A 121 9.90 0.37 -12.74
C VAL A 121 10.98 0.08 -13.77
N GLY A 122 10.57 -0.48 -14.91
CA GLY A 122 11.48 -0.68 -16.04
C GLY A 122 11.79 0.62 -16.79
N ASN A 123 10.81 1.52 -16.88
CA ASN A 123 10.90 2.77 -17.66
C ASN A 123 10.61 4.00 -16.78
N PRO A 124 11.53 4.42 -15.90
CA PRO A 124 11.30 5.53 -14.97
C PRO A 124 11.08 6.88 -15.68
N GLU A 125 11.73 7.12 -16.82
CA GLU A 125 11.58 8.37 -17.58
C GLU A 125 10.19 8.51 -18.21
N GLN A 126 9.65 7.42 -18.74
CA GLN A 126 8.29 7.42 -19.29
C GLN A 126 7.25 7.68 -18.19
N LEU A 127 7.45 7.08 -17.02
CA LEU A 127 6.62 7.30 -15.84
C LEU A 127 6.71 8.75 -15.32
N LEU A 128 7.92 9.32 -15.32
CA LEU A 128 8.13 10.72 -14.97
C LEU A 128 7.40 11.66 -15.95
N GLY A 129 7.50 11.39 -17.25
CA GLY A 129 6.78 12.12 -18.30
C GLY A 129 5.27 12.04 -18.11
N TRP A 130 4.74 10.84 -17.83
CA TRP A 130 3.32 10.65 -17.53
C TRP A 130 2.86 11.44 -16.29
N LEU A 131 3.63 11.41 -15.19
CA LEU A 131 3.26 12.09 -13.95
C LEU A 131 3.24 13.63 -14.07
N GLN A 132 3.99 14.20 -15.04
CA GLN A 132 3.95 15.63 -15.35
C GLN A 132 2.59 16.09 -15.91
N GLY A 133 1.77 15.17 -16.42
CA GLY A 133 0.44 15.49 -16.95
C GLY A 133 0.49 16.51 -18.07
N SER A 134 -0.34 17.55 -17.99
CA SER A 134 -0.43 18.60 -19.03
C SER A 134 0.85 19.44 -19.17
N GLY A 135 1.71 19.43 -18.15
CA GLY A 135 2.98 20.16 -18.12
C GLY A 135 4.19 19.34 -18.56
N ALA A 136 3.99 18.21 -19.24
CA ALA A 136 5.07 17.37 -19.75
C ALA A 136 6.07 18.20 -20.59
N GLY A 137 7.35 18.17 -20.21
CA GLY A 137 8.43 18.91 -20.87
C GLY A 137 8.57 20.37 -20.44
N GLN A 138 7.65 20.90 -19.63
CA GLN A 138 7.71 22.27 -19.09
C GLN A 138 8.09 22.30 -17.60
N ARG A 139 7.85 21.19 -16.88
CA ARG A 139 8.16 21.07 -15.45
C ARG A 139 9.59 20.55 -15.28
N MET A 140 10.35 21.17 -14.38
CA MET A 140 11.58 20.55 -13.89
C MET A 140 11.23 19.22 -13.23
N ALA A 141 11.85 18.15 -13.69
CA ALA A 141 11.56 16.80 -13.29
C ALA A 141 12.86 16.00 -13.21
N GLN A 142 12.95 15.09 -12.24
CA GLN A 142 14.13 14.28 -12.01
C GLN A 142 13.74 12.90 -11.50
N VAL A 143 14.32 11.86 -12.09
CA VAL A 143 14.29 10.50 -11.54
C VAL A 143 15.39 10.37 -10.48
N VAL A 144 15.00 9.96 -9.27
CA VAL A 144 15.93 9.63 -8.19
C VAL A 144 15.95 8.12 -8.00
N ALA A 145 16.83 7.43 -8.72
CA ALA A 145 16.98 5.97 -8.66
C ALA A 145 18.46 5.57 -8.54
N PRO A 146 19.04 5.63 -7.33
CA PRO A 146 20.46 5.30 -7.12
C PRO A 146 20.81 3.85 -7.55
N HIS A 147 19.91 2.91 -7.27
CA HIS A 147 20.05 1.49 -7.58
C HIS A 147 20.07 1.16 -9.09
N LEU A 148 19.54 2.04 -9.95
CA LEU A 148 19.61 1.87 -11.41
C LEU A 148 20.95 2.33 -12.00
N ARG A 149 21.73 3.12 -11.23
CA ARG A 149 23.04 3.62 -11.65
C ARG A 149 24.18 2.70 -11.25
N GLU A 150 23.97 1.86 -10.25
CA GLU A 150 24.84 0.73 -9.99
C GLU A 150 24.66 -0.24 -11.16
N THR A 151 25.71 -0.43 -11.97
CA THR A 151 25.82 -1.58 -12.88
C THR A 151 25.29 -2.79 -12.13
N ALA A 152 24.29 -3.44 -12.72
CA ALA A 152 23.52 -4.53 -12.12
C ALA A 152 24.35 -5.28 -11.09
N PRO A 153 23.90 -5.42 -9.83
CA PRO A 153 24.63 -6.25 -8.88
C PRO A 153 24.87 -7.59 -9.57
N THR A 154 26.14 -7.95 -9.76
CA THR A 154 26.60 -9.20 -10.37
C THR A 154 26.16 -10.42 -9.57
N LEU A 155 25.53 -10.20 -8.42
CA LEU A 155 25.00 -11.18 -7.51
C LEU A 155 23.49 -10.98 -7.41
N PRO A 156 22.68 -12.05 -7.56
CA PRO A 156 21.26 -11.99 -7.26
C PRO A 156 21.06 -11.46 -5.83
N PRO A 157 19.92 -10.80 -5.55
CA PRO A 157 19.63 -10.31 -4.21
C PRO A 157 19.79 -11.44 -3.19
N PRO A 158 20.35 -11.17 -2.00
CA PRO A 158 20.51 -12.19 -0.97
C PRO A 158 19.13 -12.68 -0.55
N GLY A 159 18.82 -13.89 -0.99
CA GLY A 159 17.58 -14.61 -0.76
C GLY A 159 17.66 -15.88 -1.57
N ASP A 160 17.72 -17.02 -0.89
CA ASP A 160 17.68 -18.32 -1.56
C ASP A 160 16.28 -18.47 -2.20
N ILE A 161 16.19 -18.18 -3.50
CA ILE A 161 14.97 -18.45 -4.26
C ILE A 161 14.94 -19.96 -4.51
N GLN A 162 14.19 -20.68 -3.68
CA GLN A 162 13.92 -22.09 -3.86
C GLN A 162 12.59 -22.29 -4.60
N LEU A 163 12.61 -23.12 -5.63
CA LEU A 163 11.44 -23.49 -6.42
C LEU A 163 11.05 -24.92 -6.06
N ASP A 164 10.04 -25.05 -5.20
CA ASP A 164 9.49 -26.35 -4.80
C ASP A 164 8.19 -26.64 -5.54
N HIS A 165 8.18 -27.67 -6.39
CA HIS A 165 6.96 -28.12 -7.05
C HIS A 165 6.15 -29.04 -6.13
N VAL A 166 5.05 -28.53 -5.56
CA VAL A 166 4.24 -29.22 -4.55
C VAL A 166 3.08 -30.05 -5.12
N GLY A 167 2.66 -29.86 -6.37
CA GLY A 167 1.65 -30.67 -7.08
C GLY A 167 0.19 -30.58 -6.58
N SER A 168 -0.03 -30.34 -5.29
CA SER A 168 -1.36 -30.13 -4.68
C SER A 168 -1.29 -29.19 -3.47
N LEU A 169 -2.43 -28.61 -3.07
CA LEU A 169 -2.50 -27.76 -1.87
C LEU A 169 -2.24 -28.54 -0.58
N GLU A 170 -2.64 -29.81 -0.52
CA GLU A 170 -2.39 -30.67 0.64
C GLU A 170 -0.90 -30.96 0.84
N ASN A 171 -0.19 -31.21 -0.27
CA ASN A 171 1.25 -31.35 -0.26
C ASN A 171 1.92 -30.02 0.10
N ALA A 172 1.44 -28.90 -0.44
CA ALA A 172 1.90 -27.57 -0.05
C ALA A 172 1.76 -27.35 1.46
N ALA A 173 0.60 -27.69 2.05
CA ALA A 173 0.37 -27.59 3.49
C ALA A 173 1.34 -28.48 4.28
N THR A 174 1.64 -29.68 3.79
CA THR A 174 2.59 -30.60 4.43
C THR A 174 4.01 -30.03 4.40
N VAL A 175 4.48 -29.59 3.24
CA VAL A 175 5.80 -28.97 3.05
C VAL A 175 5.94 -27.72 3.92
N ILE A 176 4.92 -26.85 3.91
CA ILE A 176 4.88 -25.66 4.78
C ILE A 176 4.87 -26.07 6.26
N SER A 177 4.12 -27.09 6.67
CA SER A 177 4.11 -27.48 8.09
C SER A 177 5.44 -28.07 8.58
N ALA A 178 6.18 -28.74 7.69
CA ALA A 178 7.40 -29.48 8.02
C ALA A 178 8.67 -28.64 7.89
N LEU A 179 8.77 -27.80 6.86
CA LEU A 179 9.93 -26.93 6.65
C LEU A 179 9.87 -25.72 7.59
N HIS A 180 11.01 -25.21 8.04
CA HIS A 180 11.19 -23.92 8.74
C HIS A 180 10.39 -23.71 10.05
N LEU A 181 10.21 -24.75 10.86
CA LEU A 181 9.48 -24.72 12.15
C LEU A 181 9.88 -23.51 13.03
N GLY A 182 8.89 -22.75 13.49
CA GLY A 182 9.08 -21.59 14.39
C GLY A 182 9.27 -20.24 13.68
N GLU A 183 9.39 -20.22 12.35
CA GLU A 183 9.53 -19.00 11.55
C GLU A 183 8.16 -18.47 11.05
N LYS A 184 8.04 -17.15 10.96
CA LYS A 184 6.87 -16.49 10.35
C LYS A 184 6.97 -16.58 8.83
N ARG A 185 5.84 -16.79 8.15
CA ARG A 185 5.80 -16.90 6.68
C ARG A 185 4.68 -16.10 6.06
N LEU A 186 4.85 -15.79 4.79
CA LEU A 186 3.84 -15.22 3.92
C LEU A 186 3.70 -16.14 2.71
N VAL A 187 2.51 -16.71 2.56
CA VAL A 187 2.20 -17.61 1.44
C VAL A 187 1.21 -16.89 0.55
N PHE A 188 1.48 -16.83 -0.75
CA PHE A 188 0.57 -16.25 -1.74
C PHE A 188 -0.17 -17.38 -2.47
N CYS A 189 -1.48 -17.23 -2.63
CA CYS A 189 -2.33 -18.14 -3.38
C CYS A 189 -3.02 -17.37 -4.50
N GLU A 190 -3.40 -18.06 -5.57
CA GLU A 190 -3.96 -17.42 -6.76
C GLU A 190 -5.45 -17.09 -6.61
N SER A 191 -6.17 -17.82 -5.75
CA SER A 191 -7.60 -17.68 -5.56
C SER A 191 -8.03 -17.74 -4.09
N ARG A 192 -9.20 -17.15 -3.80
CA ARG A 192 -9.81 -17.17 -2.45
C ARG A 192 -10.05 -18.60 -1.96
N LYS A 193 -10.52 -19.47 -2.87
CA LYS A 193 -10.76 -20.88 -2.57
C LYS A 193 -9.48 -21.57 -2.09
N GLN A 194 -8.36 -21.36 -2.80
CA GLN A 194 -7.06 -21.90 -2.39
C GLN A 194 -6.59 -21.34 -1.04
N VAL A 195 -6.85 -20.06 -0.74
CA VAL A 195 -6.51 -19.47 0.57
C VAL A 195 -7.24 -20.17 1.72
N GLU A 196 -8.54 -20.40 1.57
CA GLU A 196 -9.34 -21.09 2.59
C GLU A 196 -8.93 -22.56 2.72
N GLU A 197 -8.83 -23.30 1.61
CA GLU A 197 -8.44 -24.72 1.60
C GLU A 197 -7.04 -24.95 2.20
N LEU A 198 -6.07 -24.11 1.81
CA LEU A 198 -4.72 -24.18 2.37
C LEU A 198 -4.72 -23.77 3.85
N GLY A 199 -5.53 -22.76 4.21
CA GLY A 199 -5.69 -22.30 5.57
C GLY A 199 -6.23 -23.36 6.52
N GLU A 200 -7.28 -24.05 6.10
CA GLU A 200 -7.86 -25.18 6.84
C GLU A 200 -6.86 -26.33 6.97
N SER A 201 -6.17 -26.68 5.88
CA SER A 201 -5.17 -27.75 5.86
C SER A 201 -4.00 -27.47 6.81
N LEU A 202 -3.54 -26.22 6.89
CA LEU A 202 -2.47 -25.80 7.81
C LEU A 202 -2.92 -25.82 9.27
N ARG A 203 -4.15 -25.38 9.56
CA ARG A 203 -4.74 -25.44 10.91
C ARG A 203 -4.92 -26.88 11.39
N ALA A 204 -5.38 -27.78 10.50
CA ALA A 204 -5.50 -29.21 10.79
C ALA A 204 -4.14 -29.83 11.14
N LYS A 205 -3.04 -29.32 10.57
CA LYS A 205 -1.66 -29.71 10.88
C LYS A 205 -1.06 -28.95 12.08
N GLY A 206 -1.86 -28.22 12.85
CA GLY A 206 -1.42 -27.52 14.07
C GLY A 206 -0.64 -26.22 13.83
N VAL A 207 -0.63 -25.70 12.60
CA VAL A 207 -0.02 -24.42 12.27
C VAL A 207 -1.01 -23.31 12.62
N THR A 208 -0.57 -22.34 13.42
CA THR A 208 -1.38 -21.11 13.62
C THR A 208 -1.50 -20.41 12.28
N THR A 209 -2.70 -20.08 11.81
CA THR A 209 -2.88 -19.54 10.46
C THR A 209 -3.93 -18.44 10.46
N PHE A 210 -3.53 -17.24 10.03
CA PHE A 210 -4.42 -16.09 9.83
C PHE A 210 -4.60 -15.83 8.35
N LEU A 211 -5.84 -15.83 7.87
CA LEU A 211 -6.19 -15.57 6.47
C LEU A 211 -6.48 -14.09 6.24
N SER A 212 -6.23 -13.60 5.03
CA SER A 212 -6.72 -12.29 4.61
C SER A 212 -6.94 -12.21 3.11
N HIS A 213 -8.17 -11.84 2.75
CA HIS A 213 -8.68 -11.75 1.40
C HIS A 213 -9.85 -10.75 1.36
N ALA A 214 -10.20 -10.20 0.18
CA ALA A 214 -11.11 -9.04 0.08
C ALA A 214 -12.51 -9.22 0.71
N SER A 215 -13.01 -10.45 0.83
CA SER A 215 -14.33 -10.77 1.41
C SER A 215 -14.35 -11.02 2.93
N LEU A 216 -13.20 -10.93 3.63
CA LEU A 216 -13.19 -11.06 5.11
C LEU A 216 -13.60 -9.75 5.78
N SER A 217 -14.11 -9.86 7.01
CA SER A 217 -14.51 -8.70 7.81
C SER A 217 -13.34 -7.74 8.06
N ILE A 218 -13.64 -6.48 8.37
CA ILE A 218 -12.61 -5.47 8.71
C ILE A 218 -11.80 -5.91 9.93
N ASP A 219 -12.44 -6.52 10.93
CA ASP A 219 -11.80 -6.96 12.17
C ASP A 219 -10.83 -8.14 11.94
N GLU A 220 -11.21 -9.11 11.10
CA GLU A 220 -10.33 -10.25 10.76
C GLU A 220 -9.11 -9.81 9.95
N ARG A 221 -9.27 -8.85 9.04
CA ARG A 221 -8.15 -8.24 8.32
C ARG A 221 -7.25 -7.42 9.24
N GLY A 222 -7.83 -6.68 10.19
CA GLY A 222 -7.06 -5.91 11.17
C GLY A 222 -6.19 -6.80 12.07
N ARG A 223 -6.75 -7.94 12.54
CA ARG A 223 -6.01 -8.91 13.36
C ARG A 223 -4.84 -9.54 12.61
N SER A 224 -5.03 -9.97 11.37
CA SER A 224 -3.95 -10.60 10.57
C SER A 224 -2.79 -9.63 10.31
N VAL A 225 -3.08 -8.37 9.99
CA VAL A 225 -2.05 -7.32 9.79
C VAL A 225 -1.30 -7.00 11.09
N THR A 226 -2.01 -6.93 12.22
CA THR A 226 -1.42 -6.60 13.53
C THR A 226 -0.47 -7.71 14.03
N VAL A 227 -0.84 -8.97 13.84
CA VAL A 227 0.02 -10.11 14.22
C VAL A 227 1.28 -10.15 13.34
N CYS A 228 1.14 -9.81 12.06
CA CYS A 228 2.26 -9.70 11.13
C CYS A 228 3.27 -8.61 11.57
N SER A 229 2.78 -7.43 11.98
CA SER A 229 3.61 -6.25 12.28
C SER A 229 4.34 -6.27 13.64
N SER A 230 3.98 -7.17 14.56
CA SER A 230 4.63 -7.26 15.89
C SER A 230 6.06 -7.87 15.84
N ARG A 231 7.01 -7.19 16.52
CA ARG A 231 8.49 -7.34 16.46
C ARG A 231 9.04 -8.76 16.68
N ARG A 232 9.34 -9.47 15.58
CA ARG A 232 10.63 -10.16 15.34
C ARG A 232 10.91 -10.09 13.83
N VAL A 233 11.50 -8.95 13.45
CA VAL A 233 12.34 -8.56 12.30
C VAL A 233 11.98 -8.96 10.84
N ARG A 234 11.82 -7.89 10.03
CA ARG A 234 12.05 -7.61 8.56
C ARG A 234 11.52 -8.55 7.47
N ALA A 235 10.49 -8.08 6.75
CA ALA A 235 10.52 -7.68 5.32
C ALA A 235 9.16 -7.04 4.95
N GLY A 236 9.12 -6.08 4.02
CA GLY A 236 7.90 -5.34 3.65
C GLY A 236 7.75 -5.10 2.15
N CYS A 237 6.50 -4.78 1.75
CA CYS A 237 5.93 -4.36 0.44
C CYS A 237 6.11 -5.33 -0.76
N SER A 238 5.18 -5.55 -1.72
CA SER A 238 4.09 -4.71 -2.26
C SER A 238 2.91 -5.56 -2.87
N PRO A 239 2.11 -5.18 -3.91
CA PRO A 239 0.65 -5.28 -3.86
C PRO A 239 0.06 -6.36 -4.81
N LEU A 240 -1.23 -6.61 -4.65
CA LEU A 240 -2.10 -7.47 -5.48
C LEU A 240 -2.09 -8.97 -5.16
N ARG A 241 -3.35 -9.46 -5.15
CA ARG A 241 -3.83 -10.85 -5.01
C ARG A 241 -3.74 -11.43 -3.60
N HIS A 242 -4.86 -11.23 -2.90
CA HIS A 242 -5.43 -12.03 -1.81
C HIS A 242 -4.48 -13.03 -1.15
N CYS A 243 -3.79 -12.66 -0.07
CA CYS A 243 -3.26 -13.63 0.87
C CYS A 243 -2.63 -13.02 2.13
N TYR A 244 -2.84 -13.65 3.28
CA TYR A 244 -1.90 -13.69 4.41
C TYR A 244 -2.04 -15.08 5.07
N CYS A 245 -0.95 -15.64 5.62
CA CYS A 245 -0.95 -16.87 6.42
C CYS A 245 0.19 -16.80 7.44
N CYS A 246 -0.04 -16.12 8.58
CA CYS A 246 0.98 -16.00 9.63
C CYS A 246 0.88 -17.17 10.61
N GLY A 247 1.94 -17.98 10.71
CA GLY A 247 2.03 -19.03 11.72
C GLY A 247 3.32 -19.01 12.49
N ARG A 248 3.21 -19.25 13.80
CA ARG A 248 4.31 -19.65 14.67
C ARG A 248 3.93 -21.04 15.15
N VAL A 249 4.68 -22.07 14.75
CA VAL A 249 4.46 -23.42 15.30
C VAL A 249 4.91 -23.38 16.76
N ALA A 250 3.99 -23.69 17.67
CA ALA A 250 4.31 -23.80 19.08
C ALA A 250 5.23 -25.01 19.27
N GLY A 251 6.53 -24.77 19.48
CA GLY A 251 7.43 -25.80 19.97
C GLY A 251 6.99 -26.17 21.39
N SER A 252 6.31 -27.30 21.54
CA SER A 252 6.11 -27.90 22.85
C SER A 252 7.49 -28.29 23.39
N ARG A 253 8.00 -27.51 24.34
CA ARG A 253 8.95 -28.06 25.29
C ARG A 253 8.24 -29.18 26.03
N ARG A 254 8.67 -30.42 25.81
CA ARG A 254 8.62 -31.45 26.83
C ARG A 254 10.03 -32.01 26.96
N SER A 255 10.49 -31.88 28.20
CA SER A 255 11.60 -32.54 28.90
C SER A 255 12.17 -33.78 28.25
#